data_AF-A0A921GN34-F1
#
_entry.id   AF-A0A921GN34-F1
#
_cell.length_a   1.000
_cell.length_b   1.000
_cell.length_c   1.000
_cell.angle_alpha   90.00
_cell.angle_beta   90.00
_cell.angle_gamma   90.00
#
_symmetry.space_group_name_H-M   'P 1'
#
loop_
_entity.id
_entity.type
_entity.pdbx_description
1 polymer ?
#
loop_
_entity_poly.entity_id
_entity_poly.type
_entity_poly.pdbx_seq_one_letter_code
_entity_poly.pdbx_strand_id
1 'polypeptide(L)'
;MKVRSTSALRRTLAALTLTAALGLTAACSGGQDDPSQASDGGGQAAPAASDGGGQAAPGADGGGAAGDPQAQEADVSDVPEVVATVNGTEITKDDFVQTYQSQYQQMAMQQQAGGQAPDEEQLKTQVAEQLVNNELLRQGAEDAGIKATDKDIDTTLDEIAKQSGLGSGDEVVSALEQQGISAEQVRQDAASQFAITTFIEQEADIAEPSDEELKAQY
;
A
#
# COMPACT_ATOMS: atom_id res chain seq x y z
N MET A 1 13.82 25.23 30.36
CA MET A 1 14.75 26.14 29.65
C MET A 1 14.15 26.44 28.29
N LYS A 2 13.97 27.73 27.96
CA LYS A 2 13.41 28.18 26.68
C LYS A 2 14.58 28.50 25.75
N VAL A 3 14.70 27.76 24.66
CA VAL A 3 15.63 28.12 23.57
C VAL A 3 14.77 28.43 22.35
N ARG A 4 14.63 29.73 22.06
CA ARG A 4 14.19 30.22 20.76
C ARG A 4 15.43 30.35 19.90
N SER A 5 15.46 29.69 18.74
CA SER A 5 16.43 30.03 17.70
C SER A 5 15.67 30.28 16.41
N THR A 6 15.42 31.56 16.16
CA THR A 6 15.02 32.11 14.87
C THR A 6 16.23 32.18 13.96
N SER A 7 16.14 31.65 12.74
CA SER A 7 17.00 32.11 11.65
C SER A 7 16.35 31.82 10.30
N ALA A 8 15.47 32.74 9.91
CA ALA A 8 15.12 32.94 8.52
C ALA A 8 16.36 33.44 7.76
N LEU A 9 16.90 32.65 6.84
CA LEU A 9 17.75 33.17 5.78
C LEU A 9 16.99 33.13 4.45
N ARG A 10 16.37 34.26 4.16
CA ARG A 10 15.97 34.63 2.80
C ARG A 10 17.23 34.76 1.95
N ARG A 11 17.40 33.89 0.95
CA ARG A 11 18.32 34.12 -0.16
C ARG A 11 17.50 34.31 -1.44
N THR A 12 17.13 35.55 -1.67
CA THR A 12 16.78 36.09 -2.98
C THR A 12 18.05 36.16 -3.84
N LEU A 13 18.01 35.63 -5.08
CA LEU A 13 18.87 35.93 -6.26
C LEU A 13 18.74 34.72 -7.21
N ALA A 14 18.60 34.78 -8.52
CA ALA A 14 18.20 35.79 -9.50
C ALA A 14 17.94 34.97 -10.79
N ALA A 15 16.86 35.28 -11.50
CA ALA A 15 16.50 34.61 -12.73
C ALA A 15 17.56 34.82 -13.83
N LEU A 16 17.96 33.74 -14.52
CA LEU A 16 18.60 33.82 -15.82
C LEU A 16 17.90 32.86 -16.78
N THR A 17 16.98 33.40 -17.57
CA THR A 17 16.28 32.72 -18.66
C THR A 17 17.22 32.58 -19.86
N LEU A 18 17.45 31.35 -20.35
CA LEU A 18 18.02 31.13 -21.68
C LEU A 18 17.09 30.23 -22.50
N THR A 19 16.28 30.89 -23.32
CA THR A 19 15.41 30.29 -24.32
C THR A 19 16.26 29.80 -25.50
N ALA A 20 16.14 28.53 -25.88
CA ALA A 20 16.58 28.04 -27.18
C ALA A 20 15.54 27.06 -27.74
N ALA A 21 14.77 27.55 -28.71
CA ALA A 21 13.85 26.78 -29.53
C ALA A 21 14.54 26.40 -30.85
N LEU A 22 14.51 25.11 -31.20
CA LEU A 22 14.63 24.52 -32.54
C LEU A 22 13.98 23.13 -32.43
N GLY A 23 13.06 22.63 -33.27
CA GLY A 23 12.70 22.98 -34.63
C GLY A 23 12.62 21.69 -35.47
N LEU A 24 11.43 21.06 -35.48
CA LEU A 24 10.79 20.22 -36.52
C LEU A 24 11.62 19.30 -37.43
N THR A 25 11.35 17.99 -37.33
CA THR A 25 11.36 16.98 -38.42
C THR A 25 10.28 15.94 -38.07
N ALA A 26 9.57 15.24 -38.94
CA ALA A 26 9.29 15.28 -40.37
C ALA A 26 8.02 14.42 -40.55
N ALA A 27 6.91 15.01 -41.03
CA ALA A 27 5.70 14.26 -41.36
C ALA A 27 5.78 13.84 -42.84
N CYS A 28 6.00 12.54 -43.09
CA CYS A 28 5.79 11.97 -44.41
C CYS A 28 4.34 11.49 -44.52
N SER A 29 3.61 12.08 -45.46
CA SER A 29 2.33 11.60 -45.95
C SER A 29 2.53 10.53 -47.03
N GLY A 30 1.61 9.58 -47.10
CA GLY A 30 1.15 9.04 -48.38
C GLY A 30 0.99 7.52 -48.42
N GLY A 31 -0.17 7.08 -48.90
CA GLY A 31 -0.29 5.82 -49.64
C GLY A 31 -1.31 4.83 -49.10
N GLN A 32 -2.57 5.05 -49.46
CA GLN A 32 -3.66 4.07 -49.49
C GLN A 32 -3.31 2.91 -50.43
N ASP A 33 -3.59 1.65 -50.06
CA ASP A 33 -4.11 0.59 -50.95
C ASP A 33 -4.48 -0.68 -50.11
N ASP A 34 -5.77 -0.99 -50.05
CA ASP A 34 -6.38 -2.31 -49.78
C ASP A 34 -6.31 -3.15 -51.09
N PRO A 35 -6.48 -4.50 -51.18
CA PRO A 35 -7.34 -5.28 -50.29
C PRO A 35 -6.97 -6.74 -49.94
N SER A 36 -7.81 -7.28 -49.05
CA SER A 36 -8.35 -8.65 -48.99
C SER A 36 -7.54 -9.78 -48.33
N GLN A 37 -8.08 -10.30 -47.21
CA GLN A 37 -8.52 -11.70 -47.11
C GLN A 37 -9.21 -12.02 -45.76
N ALA A 38 -10.37 -12.68 -45.86
CA ALA A 38 -10.99 -13.66 -44.94
C ALA A 38 -11.29 -13.21 -43.49
N SER A 39 -12.38 -13.60 -42.82
CA SER A 39 -13.22 -14.78 -42.98
C SER A 39 -14.62 -14.54 -42.44
N ASP A 40 -15.53 -15.33 -43.00
CA ASP A 40 -16.97 -15.38 -42.89
C ASP A 40 -17.47 -15.95 -41.53
N GLY A 41 -18.66 -15.50 -41.13
CA GLY A 41 -19.75 -16.39 -40.69
C GLY A 41 -19.75 -17.02 -39.29
N GLY A 42 -20.49 -16.39 -38.37
CA GLY A 42 -21.77 -16.95 -37.90
C GLY A 42 -21.80 -18.04 -36.81
N GLY A 43 -22.47 -17.72 -35.69
CA GLY A 43 -23.71 -18.42 -35.35
C GLY A 43 -23.70 -19.61 -34.37
N GLN A 44 -24.30 -19.34 -33.20
CA GLN A 44 -25.31 -20.16 -32.51
C GLN A 44 -24.94 -21.38 -31.63
N ALA A 45 -25.30 -21.19 -30.36
CA ALA A 45 -26.24 -21.98 -29.55
C ALA A 45 -25.81 -23.33 -28.93
N ALA A 46 -26.24 -23.47 -27.67
CA ALA A 46 -26.09 -24.59 -26.74
C ALA A 46 -26.62 -25.95 -27.27
N PRO A 47 -26.35 -27.05 -26.55
CA PRO A 47 -27.43 -27.54 -25.67
C PRO A 47 -27.02 -28.29 -24.37
N ALA A 48 -28.01 -28.36 -23.48
CA ALA A 48 -28.49 -29.50 -22.66
C ALA A 48 -27.67 -30.13 -21.50
N ALA A 49 -28.18 -29.88 -20.30
CA ALA A 49 -28.71 -30.83 -19.29
C ALA A 49 -28.14 -32.26 -19.14
N SER A 50 -27.78 -32.60 -17.91
CA SER A 50 -27.85 -33.96 -17.36
C SER A 50 -28.29 -33.90 -15.89
N ASP A 51 -29.30 -34.71 -15.55
CA ASP A 51 -29.95 -34.82 -14.24
C ASP A 51 -29.62 -36.18 -13.61
N GLY A 52 -29.42 -36.17 -12.28
CA GLY A 52 -29.94 -37.20 -11.37
C GLY A 52 -29.12 -38.47 -11.07
N GLY A 53 -28.71 -38.63 -9.81
CA GLY A 53 -28.82 -39.94 -9.13
C GLY A 53 -27.69 -40.41 -8.19
N GLY A 54 -27.77 -40.02 -6.90
CA GLY A 54 -27.75 -40.92 -5.73
C GLY A 54 -26.55 -41.86 -5.39
N GLN A 55 -25.94 -41.57 -4.22
CA GLN A 55 -25.96 -42.41 -3.00
C GLN A 55 -24.66 -43.11 -2.50
N ALA A 56 -24.43 -42.90 -1.20
CA ALA A 56 -23.78 -43.72 -0.17
C ALA A 56 -22.23 -43.75 -0.01
N ALA A 57 -21.79 -43.31 1.19
CA ALA A 57 -20.56 -43.73 1.87
C ALA A 57 -20.71 -45.17 2.44
N PRO A 58 -19.62 -45.89 2.76
CA PRO A 58 -18.99 -45.74 4.08
C PRO A 58 -17.44 -45.81 4.05
N GLY A 59 -16.81 -45.29 5.10
CA GLY A 59 -15.36 -45.06 5.19
C GLY A 59 -14.48 -46.25 5.57
N ALA A 60 -13.18 -46.00 5.59
CA ALA A 60 -12.19 -46.64 6.46
C ALA A 60 -10.85 -45.88 6.36
N ASP A 61 -10.42 -45.36 7.50
CA ASP A 61 -9.07 -45.36 8.05
C ASP A 61 -7.88 -45.44 7.08
N GLY A 62 -7.12 -44.36 7.03
CA GLY A 62 -5.83 -44.28 6.38
C GLY A 62 -5.10 -43.04 6.87
N GLY A 63 -4.63 -43.11 8.12
CA GLY A 63 -3.79 -42.09 8.73
C GLY A 63 -2.54 -41.83 7.91
N GLY A 64 -2.61 -40.82 7.05
CA GLY A 64 -1.48 -40.05 6.61
C GLY A 64 -1.67 -38.67 7.21
N ALA A 65 -0.83 -38.29 8.17
CA ALA A 65 -0.67 -36.91 8.55
C ALA A 65 -0.16 -36.16 7.31
N ALA A 66 -1.10 -35.74 6.46
CA ALA A 66 -0.94 -34.51 5.71
C ALA A 66 -0.93 -33.43 6.79
N GLY A 67 0.27 -33.13 7.29
CA GLY A 67 0.46 -31.84 7.92
C GLY A 67 0.05 -30.83 6.87
N ASP A 68 -1.10 -30.19 7.07
CA ASP A 68 -1.27 -28.83 6.56
C ASP A 68 0.07 -28.13 6.81
N PRO A 69 0.73 -27.55 5.79
CA PRO A 69 1.73 -26.55 6.07
C PRO A 69 0.95 -25.41 6.73
N GLN A 70 0.72 -25.51 8.05
CA GLN A 70 0.39 -24.36 8.84
C GLN A 70 1.54 -23.40 8.56
N ALA A 71 1.26 -22.35 7.80
CA ALA A 71 2.06 -21.16 7.83
C ALA A 71 2.33 -20.93 9.31
N GLN A 72 3.61 -20.98 9.70
CA GLN A 72 4.01 -20.86 11.09
C GLN A 72 3.33 -19.59 11.61
N GLU A 73 2.34 -19.75 12.49
CA GLU A 73 1.59 -18.62 13.00
C GLU A 73 2.52 -17.86 13.95
N ALA A 74 2.60 -16.54 13.78
CA ALA A 74 3.52 -15.72 14.56
C ALA A 74 3.11 -15.73 16.05
N ASP A 75 4.06 -15.93 16.97
CA ASP A 75 3.77 -15.99 18.41
C ASP A 75 3.53 -14.58 18.97
N VAL A 76 2.30 -14.33 19.42
CA VAL A 76 1.85 -13.06 20.00
C VAL A 76 1.39 -13.20 21.45
N SER A 77 1.68 -14.33 22.09
CA SER A 77 1.25 -14.62 23.46
C SER A 77 1.92 -13.73 24.51
N ASP A 78 3.11 -13.24 24.20
CA ASP A 78 3.94 -12.34 25.03
C ASP A 78 3.59 -10.86 24.87
N VAL A 79 2.77 -10.49 23.87
CA VAL A 79 2.39 -9.10 23.61
C VAL A 79 1.43 -8.61 24.71
N PRO A 80 1.74 -7.50 25.41
CA PRO A 80 0.88 -6.92 26.44
C PRO A 80 -0.37 -6.26 25.83
N GLU A 81 -1.42 -6.06 26.63
CA GLU A 81 -2.67 -5.38 26.22
C GLU A 81 -2.44 -3.95 25.70
N VAL A 82 -1.49 -3.24 26.31
CA VAL A 82 -1.03 -1.92 25.87
C VAL A 82 0.45 -2.06 25.53
N VAL A 83 0.78 -1.86 24.26
CA VAL A 83 2.15 -1.99 23.75
C VAL A 83 2.94 -0.71 23.96
N ALA A 84 2.29 0.45 23.81
CA ALA A 84 2.89 1.76 24.05
C ALA A 84 1.82 2.82 24.39
N THR A 85 2.27 3.96 24.93
CA THR A 85 1.42 5.13 25.14
C THR A 85 2.09 6.35 24.54
N VAL A 86 1.42 7.04 23.61
CA VAL A 86 1.93 8.20 22.87
C VAL A 86 1.08 9.41 23.21
N ASN A 87 1.62 10.34 24.00
CA ASN A 87 0.93 11.56 24.46
C ASN A 87 -0.47 11.32 25.07
N GLY A 88 -0.69 10.13 25.66
CA GLY A 88 -1.96 9.76 26.29
C GLY A 88 -2.86 8.87 25.43
N THR A 89 -2.53 8.64 24.16
CA THR A 89 -3.17 7.61 23.33
C THR A 89 -2.47 6.27 23.54
N GLU A 90 -3.22 5.21 23.80
CA GLU A 90 -2.68 3.85 23.92
C GLU A 90 -2.61 3.16 22.56
N ILE A 91 -1.49 2.49 22.28
CA ILE A 91 -1.37 1.56 21.16
C ILE A 91 -1.68 0.17 21.71
N THR A 92 -2.74 -0.43 21.20
CA THR A 92 -3.29 -1.67 21.77
C THR A 92 -2.59 -2.91 21.23
N LYS A 93 -2.81 -4.03 21.91
CA LYS A 93 -2.42 -5.36 21.42
C LYS A 93 -3.00 -5.66 20.04
N ASP A 94 -4.25 -5.31 19.80
CA ASP A 94 -4.93 -5.63 18.55
C ASP A 94 -4.27 -4.92 17.36
N ASP A 95 -3.99 -3.62 17.49
CA ASP A 95 -3.28 -2.82 16.47
C ASP A 95 -1.90 -3.41 16.16
N PHE A 96 -1.19 -3.80 17.23
CA PHE A 96 0.12 -4.43 17.12
C PHE A 96 0.06 -5.78 16.42
N VAL A 97 -0.83 -6.66 16.86
CA VAL A 97 -0.95 -8.03 16.35
C VAL A 97 -1.37 -8.01 14.88
N GLN A 98 -2.32 -7.17 14.50
CA GLN A 98 -2.74 -7.01 13.11
C GLN A 98 -1.57 -6.60 12.21
N THR A 99 -0.80 -5.58 12.64
CA THR A 99 0.35 -5.08 11.87
C THR A 99 1.50 -6.09 11.83
N TYR A 100 1.80 -6.72 12.96
CA TYR A 100 2.86 -7.72 13.09
C TYR A 100 2.57 -8.97 12.25
N GLN A 101 1.37 -9.51 12.31
CA GLN A 101 1.00 -10.70 11.53
C GLN A 101 1.07 -10.43 10.03
N SER A 102 0.61 -9.26 9.57
CA SER A 102 0.70 -8.87 8.16
C SER A 102 2.16 -8.84 7.67
N GLN A 103 3.05 -8.17 8.42
CA GLN A 103 4.47 -8.11 8.05
C GLN A 103 5.18 -9.46 8.18
N TYR A 104 4.84 -10.25 9.21
CA TYR A 104 5.38 -11.58 9.40
C TYR A 104 5.02 -12.49 8.21
N GLN A 105 3.76 -12.49 7.77
CA GLN A 105 3.33 -13.27 6.60
C GLN A 105 4.08 -12.85 5.33
N GLN A 106 4.28 -11.55 5.13
CA GLN A 106 5.06 -11.05 3.99
C GLN A 106 6.51 -11.55 4.03
N MET A 107 7.16 -11.51 5.19
CA MET A 107 8.52 -12.04 5.35
C MET A 107 8.59 -13.56 5.22
N ALA A 108 7.60 -14.28 5.73
CA ALA A 108 7.51 -15.74 5.59
C ALA A 108 7.40 -16.17 4.12
N MET A 109 6.63 -15.44 3.30
CA MET A 109 6.60 -15.67 1.85
C MET A 109 7.96 -15.42 1.19
N GLN A 110 8.70 -14.41 1.63
CA GLN A 110 10.07 -14.15 1.12
C GLN A 110 11.06 -15.25 1.54
N GLN A 111 10.93 -15.78 2.75
CA GLN A 111 11.74 -16.91 3.22
C GLN A 111 11.54 -18.13 2.31
N GLN A 112 10.29 -18.45 1.94
CA GLN A 112 9.99 -19.54 1.02
C GLN A 112 10.61 -19.34 -0.38
N ALA A 113 10.80 -18.08 -0.79
CA ALA A 113 11.48 -17.72 -2.03
C ALA A 113 13.03 -17.72 -1.92
N GLY A 114 13.60 -18.26 -0.83
CA GLY A 114 15.04 -18.32 -0.57
C GLY A 114 15.59 -17.19 0.30
N GLY A 115 14.71 -16.38 0.89
CA GLY A 115 15.07 -15.36 1.88
C GLY A 115 15.45 -15.93 3.25
N GLN A 116 15.90 -15.05 4.15
CA GLN A 116 16.21 -15.42 5.53
C GLN A 116 14.93 -15.51 6.38
N ALA A 117 14.98 -16.30 7.45
CA ALA A 117 13.90 -16.32 8.44
C ALA A 117 13.76 -14.95 9.12
N PRO A 118 12.53 -14.49 9.40
CA PRO A 118 12.31 -13.27 10.15
C PRO A 118 12.87 -13.43 11.57
N ASP A 119 13.64 -12.44 12.03
CA ASP A 119 13.94 -12.27 13.45
C ASP A 119 12.69 -11.69 14.12
N GLU A 120 11.97 -12.51 14.86
CA GLU A 120 10.68 -12.14 15.44
C GLU A 120 10.81 -11.01 16.48
N GLU A 121 11.86 -11.00 17.31
CA GLU A 121 12.06 -9.93 18.29
C GLU A 121 12.37 -8.60 17.60
N GLN A 122 13.20 -8.65 16.56
CA GLN A 122 13.51 -7.47 15.76
C GLN A 122 12.27 -6.96 15.02
N LEU A 123 11.44 -7.85 14.48
CA LEU A 123 10.21 -7.50 13.77
C LEU A 123 9.18 -6.90 14.74
N LYS A 124 8.99 -7.51 15.93
CA LYS A 124 8.14 -6.96 16.98
C LYS A 124 8.55 -5.54 17.36
N THR A 125 9.85 -5.31 17.52
CA THR A 125 10.39 -3.97 17.83
C THR A 125 10.09 -2.98 16.70
N GLN A 126 10.35 -3.35 15.45
CA GLN A 126 10.06 -2.50 14.29
C GLN A 126 8.58 -2.15 14.17
N VAL A 127 7.68 -3.11 14.40
CA VAL A 127 6.23 -2.87 14.40
C VAL A 127 5.83 -1.90 15.51
N ALA A 128 6.33 -2.07 16.73
CA ALA A 128 6.02 -1.17 17.84
C ALA A 128 6.49 0.27 17.53
N GLU A 129 7.72 0.42 17.03
CA GLU A 129 8.27 1.71 16.61
C GLU A 129 7.47 2.34 15.47
N GLN A 130 7.08 1.55 14.47
CA GLN A 130 6.25 2.00 13.36
C GLN A 130 4.91 2.54 13.86
N LEU A 131 4.23 1.83 14.76
CA LEU A 131 2.94 2.26 15.33
C LEU A 131 3.08 3.53 16.15
N VAL A 132 4.14 3.63 16.97
CA VAL A 132 4.45 4.86 17.72
C VAL A 132 4.70 6.04 16.78
N ASN A 133 5.50 5.85 15.74
CA ASN A 133 5.78 6.90 14.76
C ASN A 133 4.54 7.30 13.98
N ASN A 134 3.70 6.35 13.60
CA ASN A 134 2.45 6.63 12.90
C ASN A 134 1.49 7.44 13.78
N GLU A 135 1.35 7.07 15.06
CA GLU A 135 0.53 7.82 16.01
C GLU A 135 1.07 9.24 16.24
N LEU A 136 2.38 9.41 16.34
CA LEU A 136 3.00 10.75 16.44
C LEU A 136 2.71 11.60 15.19
N LEU A 137 2.81 11.02 13.99
CA LEU A 137 2.49 11.72 12.75
C LEU A 137 1.01 12.08 12.65
N ARG A 138 0.13 11.17 13.08
CA ARG A 138 -1.32 11.41 13.13
C ARG A 138 -1.65 12.57 14.07
N GLN A 139 -1.07 12.58 15.27
CA GLN A 139 -1.22 13.68 16.22
C GLN A 139 -0.66 15.00 15.65
N GLY A 140 0.50 14.96 14.98
CA GLY A 140 1.07 16.13 14.32
C GLY A 140 0.16 16.71 13.23
N ALA A 141 -0.43 15.85 12.40
CA ALA A 141 -1.38 16.26 11.38
C ALA A 141 -2.68 16.86 11.97
N GLU A 142 -3.18 16.27 13.06
CA GLU A 142 -4.35 16.75 13.81
C GLU A 142 -4.08 18.13 14.43
N ASP A 143 -2.93 18.30 15.08
CA ASP A 143 -2.48 19.56 15.68
C ASP A 143 -2.27 20.66 14.63
N ALA A 144 -1.83 20.29 13.43
CA ALA A 144 -1.72 21.19 12.28
C ALA A 144 -3.08 21.54 11.65
N GLY A 145 -4.18 20.91 12.10
CA GLY A 145 -5.54 21.15 11.62
C GLY A 145 -5.81 20.61 10.22
N ILE A 146 -5.03 19.62 9.77
CA ILE A 146 -5.19 18.99 8.46
C ILE A 146 -6.41 18.07 8.49
N LYS A 147 -7.33 18.27 7.55
CA LYS A 147 -8.54 17.45 7.41
C LYS A 147 -8.75 17.06 5.95
N ALA A 148 -8.99 15.78 5.71
CA ALA A 148 -9.32 15.27 4.38
C ALA A 148 -10.74 15.69 3.97
N THR A 149 -10.91 16.10 2.71
CA THR A 149 -12.22 16.16 2.06
C THR A 149 -12.55 14.80 1.44
N ASP A 150 -13.82 14.58 1.06
CA ASP A 150 -14.23 13.34 0.36
C ASP A 150 -13.38 13.09 -0.90
N LYS A 151 -13.04 14.16 -1.62
CA LYS A 151 -12.18 14.09 -2.80
C LYS A 151 -10.76 13.64 -2.47
N ASP A 152 -10.22 14.10 -1.35
CA ASP A 152 -8.87 13.71 -0.91
C ASP A 152 -8.85 12.24 -0.53
N ILE A 153 -9.89 11.77 0.18
CA ILE A 153 -10.08 10.35 0.52
C ILE A 153 -10.14 9.50 -0.75
N ASP A 154 -10.98 9.88 -1.71
CA ASP A 154 -11.12 9.14 -2.97
C ASP A 154 -9.79 9.12 -3.76
N THR A 155 -9.05 10.23 -3.75
CA THR A 155 -7.72 10.32 -4.40
C THR A 155 -6.72 9.38 -3.73
N THR A 156 -6.67 9.36 -2.41
CA THR A 156 -5.80 8.45 -1.65
C THR A 156 -6.17 6.99 -1.91
N LEU A 157 -7.46 6.65 -1.97
CA LEU A 157 -7.90 5.30 -2.32
C LEU A 157 -7.50 4.90 -3.75
N ASP A 158 -7.58 5.81 -4.71
CA ASP A 158 -7.12 5.56 -6.08
C ASP A 158 -5.60 5.38 -6.18
N GLU A 159 -4.83 6.06 -5.33
CA GLU A 159 -3.38 5.85 -5.22
C GLU A 159 -3.06 4.47 -4.63
N ILE A 160 -3.75 4.07 -3.57
CA ILE A 160 -3.64 2.74 -2.97
C ILE A 160 -4.03 1.65 -3.99
N ALA A 161 -5.09 1.89 -4.78
CA ALA A 161 -5.52 0.98 -5.83
C ALA A 161 -4.39 0.74 -6.84
N LYS A 162 -3.77 1.81 -7.34
CA LYS A 162 -2.64 1.73 -8.28
C LYS A 162 -1.46 0.96 -7.69
N GLN A 163 -1.11 1.21 -6.42
CA GLN A 163 -0.02 0.51 -5.74
C GLN A 163 -0.33 -0.98 -5.55
N SER A 164 -1.60 -1.32 -5.34
CA SER A 164 -2.07 -2.69 -5.11
C SER A 164 -2.40 -3.44 -6.41
N GLY A 165 -2.25 -2.82 -7.58
CA GLY A 165 -2.62 -3.41 -8.86
C GLY A 165 -4.12 -3.53 -9.10
N LEU A 166 -4.93 -2.75 -8.38
CA LEU A 166 -6.39 -2.65 -8.52
C LEU A 166 -6.76 -1.50 -9.46
N GLY A 167 -7.96 -1.57 -10.04
CA GLY A 167 -8.45 -0.62 -11.03
C GLY A 167 -8.97 0.70 -10.47
N SER A 168 -9.43 0.73 -9.20
CA SER A 168 -10.01 1.92 -8.57
C SER A 168 -10.04 1.84 -7.04
N GLY A 169 -10.23 2.99 -6.38
CA GLY A 169 -10.46 3.05 -4.93
C GLY A 169 -11.67 2.23 -4.44
N ASP A 170 -12.74 2.12 -5.24
CA ASP A 170 -13.91 1.31 -4.88
C ASP A 170 -13.58 -0.20 -4.82
N GLU A 171 -12.63 -0.66 -5.65
CA GLU A 171 -12.13 -2.04 -5.59
C GLU A 171 -11.29 -2.28 -4.33
N VAL A 172 -10.55 -1.26 -3.86
CA VAL A 172 -9.83 -1.32 -2.58
C VAL A 172 -10.82 -1.51 -1.43
N VAL A 173 -11.87 -0.68 -1.38
CA VAL A 173 -12.92 -0.77 -0.35
C VAL A 173 -13.56 -2.17 -0.39
N SER A 174 -13.98 -2.62 -1.58
CA SER A 174 -14.62 -3.93 -1.75
C SER A 174 -13.72 -5.10 -1.34
N ALA A 175 -12.41 -5.01 -1.60
CA ALA A 175 -11.45 -6.05 -1.25
C ALA A 175 -11.20 -6.14 0.27
N LEU A 176 -11.21 -5.00 0.97
CA LEU A 176 -11.05 -4.94 2.42
C LEU A 176 -12.34 -5.29 3.16
N GLU A 177 -13.51 -4.97 2.61
CA GLU A 177 -14.81 -5.44 3.13
C GLU A 177 -14.94 -6.96 3.12
N GLN A 178 -14.42 -7.62 2.08
CA GLN A 178 -14.36 -9.09 2.03
C GLN A 178 -13.47 -9.69 3.11
N GLN A 179 -12.53 -8.91 3.66
CA GLN A 179 -11.66 -9.29 4.78
C GLN A 179 -12.25 -8.90 6.14
N GLY A 180 -13.47 -8.34 6.18
CA GLY A 180 -14.18 -7.98 7.39
C GLY A 180 -13.97 -6.53 7.86
N ILE A 181 -13.30 -5.69 7.07
CA ILE A 181 -13.07 -4.27 7.40
C ILE A 181 -14.18 -3.43 6.75
N SER A 182 -14.96 -2.70 7.54
CA SER A 182 -16.08 -1.91 6.99
C SER A 182 -15.62 -0.78 6.05
N ALA A 183 -16.43 -0.44 5.04
CA ALA A 183 -16.14 0.69 4.15
C ALA A 183 -15.87 2.01 4.89
N GLU A 184 -16.57 2.26 6.00
CA GLU A 184 -16.35 3.44 6.84
C GLU A 184 -14.93 3.45 7.41
N GLN A 185 -14.48 2.32 7.97
CA GLN A 185 -13.13 2.18 8.50
C GLN A 185 -12.09 2.40 7.39
N VAL A 186 -12.28 1.81 6.21
CA VAL A 186 -11.37 1.98 5.07
C VAL A 186 -11.25 3.46 4.67
N ARG A 187 -12.37 4.18 4.62
CA ARG A 187 -12.38 5.61 4.32
C ARG A 187 -11.73 6.44 5.42
N GLN A 188 -11.92 6.08 6.69
CA GLN A 188 -11.25 6.72 7.81
C GLN A 188 -9.73 6.52 7.77
N ASP A 189 -9.28 5.31 7.43
CA ASP A 189 -7.86 5.00 7.28
C ASP A 189 -7.24 5.79 6.12
N ALA A 190 -7.95 5.90 5.00
CA ALA A 190 -7.53 6.73 3.87
C ALA A 190 -7.48 8.23 4.24
N ALA A 191 -8.44 8.74 5.02
CA ALA A 191 -8.41 10.12 5.52
C ALA A 191 -7.21 10.37 6.45
N SER A 192 -6.88 9.41 7.31
CA SER A 192 -5.70 9.45 8.19
C SER A 192 -4.41 9.46 7.37
N GLN A 193 -4.32 8.58 6.37
CA GLN A 193 -3.17 8.51 5.47
C GLN A 193 -2.96 9.82 4.70
N PHE A 194 -4.03 10.42 4.18
CA PHE A 194 -3.97 11.73 3.53
C PHE A 194 -3.40 12.80 4.48
N ALA A 195 -3.91 12.86 5.71
CA ALA A 195 -3.49 13.85 6.70
C ALA A 195 -2.01 13.70 7.06
N ILE A 196 -1.55 12.46 7.27
CA ILE A 196 -0.15 12.14 7.55
C ILE A 196 0.75 12.52 6.39
N THR A 197 0.42 12.11 5.15
CA THR A 197 1.22 12.45 3.96
C THR A 197 1.33 13.97 3.81
N THR A 198 0.20 14.68 3.92
CA THR A 198 0.16 16.14 3.83
C THR A 198 1.00 16.80 4.93
N PHE A 199 0.97 16.27 6.15
CA PHE A 199 1.78 16.78 7.26
C PHE A 199 3.27 16.61 7.00
N ILE A 200 3.68 15.42 6.52
CA ILE A 200 5.08 15.15 6.16
C ILE A 200 5.54 16.12 5.07
N GLU A 201 4.73 16.33 4.03
CA GLU A 201 5.07 17.27 2.95
C GLU A 201 5.20 18.72 3.41
N GLN A 202 4.43 19.13 4.42
CA GLN A 202 4.51 20.48 4.99
C GLN A 202 5.77 20.67 5.85
N GLU A 203 6.18 19.64 6.58
CA GLU A 203 7.32 19.69 7.52
C GLU A 203 8.65 19.28 6.88
N ALA A 204 8.63 18.51 5.80
CA ALA A 204 9.84 18.02 5.14
C ALA A 204 10.54 19.15 4.36
N ASP A 205 11.80 19.40 4.70
CA ASP A 205 12.71 20.23 3.89
C ASP A 205 13.36 19.34 2.81
N ILE A 206 12.62 19.13 1.71
CA ILE A 206 13.07 18.29 0.59
C ILE A 206 13.95 19.12 -0.34
N ALA A 207 15.27 18.96 -0.23
CA ALA A 207 16.24 19.52 -1.17
C ALA A 207 16.50 18.53 -2.32
N GLU A 208 16.57 19.04 -3.55
CA GLU A 208 17.02 18.23 -4.69
C GLU A 208 18.50 17.83 -4.49
N PRO A 209 18.87 16.56 -4.77
CA PRO A 209 20.26 16.12 -4.70
C PRO A 209 21.16 16.96 -5.62
N SER A 210 22.36 17.28 -5.16
CA SER A 210 23.33 18.03 -5.96
C SER A 210 23.93 17.20 -7.09
N ASP A 211 24.38 17.86 -8.17
CA ASP A 211 25.10 17.21 -9.27
C ASP A 211 26.33 16.40 -8.82
N GLU A 212 26.94 16.77 -7.68
CA GLU A 212 28.08 16.07 -7.10
C GLU A 212 27.65 14.75 -6.44
N GLU A 213 26.56 14.76 -5.67
CA GLU A 213 25.96 13.55 -5.07
C GLU A 213 25.45 12.59 -6.14
N LEU A 214 24.85 13.13 -7.22
CA LEU A 214 24.41 12.32 -8.36
C LEU A 214 25.59 11.64 -9.06
N LYS A 215 26.71 12.34 -9.23
CA LYS A 215 27.92 11.76 -9.84
C LYS A 215 28.63 10.76 -8.94
N ALA A 216 28.57 10.93 -7.61
CA ALA A 216 29.21 10.00 -6.68
C ALA A 216 28.58 8.60 -6.69
N GLN A 217 27.36 8.47 -7.20
CA GLN A 217 26.61 7.21 -7.23
C GLN A 217 26.82 6.39 -8.52
N TYR A 218 27.52 6.92 -9.53
CA TYR A 218 27.81 6.28 -10.82
C TYR A 218 29.32 6.11 -11.05
#